data_AF-A0A1F6S1R9-F1
#
_entry.id   AF-A0A1F6S1R9-F1
#
_cell.length_a   1.000
_cell.length_b   1.000
_cell.length_c   1.000
_cell.angle_alpha   90.00
_cell.angle_beta   90.00
_cell.angle_gamma   90.00
#
_symmetry.space_group_name_H-M   'P 1'
#
loop_
_entity.id
_entity.type
_entity.pdbx_description
1 polymer ?
#
loop_
_entity_poly.entity_id
_entity_poly.type
_entity_poly.pdbx_seq_one_letter_code
_entity_poly.pdbx_strand_id
1 'polypeptide(L)' 'MSLIFFFYLFIILIYLAIGAAIIFHMLYYRINRHVATIMFFIYVIGGILLLTLNYSFYRAVNWYGVFSGTGF' A
#
# COMPACT_ATOMS: atom_id res chain seq x y z
N MET A 1 -4.44 6.35 18.55
CA MET A 1 -4.27 5.02 17.92
C MET A 1 -5.35 4.70 16.88
N SER A 2 -6.64 4.93 17.14
CA SER A 2 -7.71 4.62 16.17
C SER A 2 -7.58 5.38 14.84
N LEU A 3 -7.19 6.65 14.86
CA LEU A 3 -7.09 7.48 13.65
C LEU A 3 -6.02 6.99 12.67
N ILE A 4 -4.88 6.50 13.19
CA ILE A 4 -3.81 5.89 12.38
C ILE A 4 -4.28 4.59 11.75
N PHE A 5 -5.06 3.78 12.50
CA PHE A 5 -5.65 2.56 11.96
C PHE A 5 -6.59 2.85 10.78
N PHE A 6 -7.46 3.87 10.89
CA PHE A 6 -8.31 4.30 9.78
C PHE A 6 -7.51 4.82 8.58
N PHE A 7 -6.40 5.52 8.83
CA PHE A 7 -5.52 6.00 7.75
C PHE A 7 -4.88 4.83 6.99
N TYR A 8 -4.37 3.81 7.69
CA TYR A 8 -3.84 2.61 7.05
C TYR A 8 -4.91 1.81 6.29
N LEU A 9 -6.11 1.68 6.86
CA LEU A 9 -7.25 1.05 6.18
C LEU A 9 -7.56 1.79 4.86
N PHE A 10 -7.55 3.12 4.87
CA PHE A 10 -7.78 3.93 3.68
C PHE A 10 -6.69 3.72 2.61
N ILE A 11 -5.41 3.65 2.99
CA ILE A 11 -4.32 3.35 2.05
C ILE A 11 -4.47 1.94 1.45
N ILE A 12 -4.86 0.94 2.26
CA ILE A 12 -5.12 -0.43 1.79
C ILE A 12 -6.23 -0.42 0.73
N LEU A 13 -7.33 0.30 0.98
CA LEU A 13 -8.45 0.41 0.04
C LEU A 13 -8.04 1.08 -1.27
N ILE A 14 -7.23 2.14 -1.22
CA ILE A 14 -6.68 2.79 -2.43
C ILE A 14 -5.84 1.80 -3.23
N TYR A 15 -4.97 1.03 -2.57
CA TYR A 15 -4.13 0.06 -3.26
C TYR A 15 -4.94 -1.04 -3.95
N LEU A 16 -5.98 -1.54 -3.28
CA LEU A 16 -6.93 -2.49 -3.86
C LEU A 16 -7.66 -1.91 -5.08
N ALA A 17 -8.08 -0.64 -5.00
CA ALA A 17 -8.74 0.04 -6.10
C ALA A 17 -7.81 0.20 -7.32
N ILE A 18 -6.52 0.54 -7.09
CA ILE A 18 -5.51 0.63 -8.16
C ILE A 18 -5.28 -0.74 -8.80
N GLY A 19 -5.13 -1.80 -7.99
CA GLY A 19 -4.97 -3.17 -8.49
C GLY A 19 -6.16 -3.61 -9.36
N ALA A 20 -7.38 -3.31 -8.94
CA ALA A 20 -8.58 -3.57 -9.72
C ALA A 20 -8.62 -2.77 -11.02
N ALA A 21 -8.28 -1.47 -10.98
CA ALA A 21 -8.24 -0.61 -12.16
C ALA A 21 -7.26 -1.11 -13.24
N ILE A 22 -6.09 -1.62 -12.83
CA ILE A 22 -5.10 -2.20 -13.73
C ILE A 22 -5.65 -3.46 -14.41
N ILE A 23 -6.34 -4.33 -13.66
CA ILE A 23 -6.99 -5.52 -14.23
C ILE A 23 -8.05 -5.13 -15.26
N PHE A 24 -8.94 -4.18 -14.93
CA PHE A 24 -9.97 -3.70 -15.85
C PHE A 24 -9.37 -3.11 -17.12
N HIS A 25 -8.32 -2.31 -16.98
CA HIS A 25 -7.59 -1.74 -18.12
C HIS A 25 -6.99 -2.85 -19.00
N MET A 26 -6.35 -3.86 -18.41
CA MET A 26 -5.75 -4.97 -19.16
C MET A 26 -6.78 -5.85 -19.88
N LEU A 27 -7.93 -6.11 -19.24
CA LEU A 27 -9.07 -6.82 -19.84
C LEU A 27 -9.65 -6.04 -21.03
N TYR A 28 -9.78 -4.72 -20.90
CA TYR A 28 -10.31 -3.85 -21.95
C TYR A 28 -9.42 -3.84 -23.19
N TYR A 29 -8.10 -3.71 -23.01
CA TYR A 29 -7.13 -3.64 -24.12
C TYR A 29 -6.73 -4.99 -24.72
N ARG A 30 -7.36 -6.11 -24.30
CA ARG A 30 -7.03 -7.48 -24.74
C ARG A 30 -5.53 -7.79 -24.65
N ILE A 31 -4.86 -7.25 -23.62
CA ILE A 31 -3.44 -7.53 -23.37
C ILE A 31 -3.29 -9.02 -23.06
N ASN A 32 -2.15 -9.60 -23.46
CA ASN A 32 -1.87 -11.01 -23.20
C ASN A 32 -2.10 -11.34 -21.71
N ARG A 33 -2.99 -12.30 -21.44
CA ARG A 33 -3.45 -12.66 -20.09
C ARG A 33 -2.30 -13.03 -19.17
N HIS A 34 -1.22 -13.63 -19.70
CA HIS A 34 -0.04 -13.96 -18.92
C HIS A 34 0.69 -12.72 -18.38
N VAL A 35 0.86 -11.68 -19.21
CA VAL A 35 1.53 -10.43 -18.81
C VAL A 35 0.67 -9.68 -17.80
N ALA A 36 -0.64 -9.67 -18.01
CA ALA A 36 -1.58 -9.02 -17.09
C ALA A 36 -1.54 -9.63 -15.68
N THR A 37 -1.52 -10.96 -15.59
CA THR A 37 -1.39 -11.67 -14.32
C THR A 37 -0.07 -11.37 -13.61
N ILE A 38 1.05 -11.34 -14.35
CA ILE A 38 2.36 -11.01 -13.78
C ILE A 38 2.37 -9.57 -13.24
N MET A 39 1.87 -8.61 -14.02
CA MET A 39 1.77 -7.23 -13.56
C MET A 39 0.88 -7.11 -12.33
N PHE A 40 -0.28 -7.78 -12.31
CA PHE A 40 -1.15 -7.82 -11.13
C PHE A 40 -0.41 -8.32 -9.88
N PHE A 41 0.34 -9.43 -9.99
CA PHE A 41 1.12 -9.95 -8.87
C PHE A 41 2.18 -8.95 -8.38
N ILE A 42 2.89 -8.28 -9.29
CA ILE A 42 3.89 -7.26 -8.93
C ILE A 42 3.23 -6.12 -8.15
N TYR A 43 2.08 -5.62 -8.62
CA TYR A 43 1.38 -4.52 -7.95
C TYR A 43 0.80 -4.92 -6.59
N VAL A 44 0.20 -6.11 -6.49
CA VAL A 44 -0.38 -6.61 -5.23
C VAL A 44 0.71 -6.93 -4.22
N ILE A 45 1.71 -7.73 -4.60
CA ILE A 45 2.79 -8.12 -3.70
C ILE A 45 3.62 -6.90 -3.32
N GLY A 46 3.98 -6.07 -4.29
CA GLY A 46 4.72 -4.82 -4.05
C GLY A 46 3.96 -3.88 -3.13
N GLY A 47 2.65 -3.72 -3.33
CA GLY A 47 1.79 -2.91 -2.47
C GLY A 47 1.72 -3.42 -1.03
N ILE A 48 1.53 -4.73 -0.84
CA ILE A 48 1.50 -5.37 0.49
C ILE A 48 2.85 -5.20 1.20
N LEU A 49 3.96 -5.42 0.49
CA LEU A 49 5.30 -5.25 1.04
C LEU A 49 5.53 -3.81 1.50
N LEU A 50 5.17 -2.84 0.66
CA LEU A 50 5.38 -1.42 0.94
C LEU A 50 4.55 -0.96 2.14
N LEU A 51 3.29 -1.39 2.23
CA LEU A 51 2.41 -1.16 3.38
C LEU A 51 2.95 -1.78 4.67
N THR A 52 3.41 -3.03 4.60
CA THR A 52 3.94 -3.76 5.77
C THR A 52 5.23 -3.14 6.27
N LEU A 53 6.13 -2.78 5.35
CA LEU A 53 7.36 -2.06 5.68
C LEU A 53 7.05 -0.70 6.28
N ASN A 54 6.13 0.07 5.68
CA ASN A 54 5.74 1.37 6.18
C ASN A 54 5.18 1.30 7.61
N TYR A 55 4.30 0.33 7.89
CA TYR A 55 3.78 0.09 9.24
C TYR A 55 4.88 -0.34 10.22
N SER A 56 5.79 -1.21 9.78
CA SER A 56 6.91 -1.66 10.59
C SER A 56 7.87 -0.53 10.94
N PHE A 57 8.22 0.33 9.97
CA PHE A 57 8.99 1.55 10.19
C PHE A 57 8.27 2.52 11.11
N TYR A 58 6.95 2.70 10.94
CA TYR A 58 6.16 3.53 11.81
C TYR A 58 6.20 3.04 13.27
N ARG A 59 6.15 1.73 13.52
CA ARG A 59 6.29 1.20 14.89
C ARG A 59 7.73 1.20 15.41
N ALA A 60 8.71 0.98 14.54
CA ALA A 60 10.12 0.87 14.92
C ALA A 60 10.71 2.24 15.30
N VAL A 61 10.26 3.30 14.64
CA VAL A 61 10.62 4.66 15.01
C VAL A 61 9.85 5.03 16.28
N ASN A 62 10.58 5.35 17.34
CA ASN A 62 10.01 5.91 18.57
C ASN A 62 9.57 7.36 18.32
N TRP A 63 8.49 7.54 17.56
CA TRP A 63 7.95 8.85 17.19
C TRP A 63 7.72 9.74 18.41
N TYR A 64 7.35 9.13 19.54
CA TYR A 64 7.18 9.87 20.80
C TYR A 64 8.49 10.53 21.25
N GLY A 65 9.61 9.81 21.19
CA GLY A 65 10.94 10.35 21.49
C GLY A 65 11.46 11.35 20.45
N VAL A 66 11.11 11.15 19.17
CA VAL A 66 11.48 12.06 18.08
C VAL A 66 10.76 13.41 18.22
N PHE A 67 9.46 13.41 18.50
CA PHE A 67 8.68 14.64 18.69
C PHE A 67 8.97 15.31 20.05
N SER A 68 9.19 14.54 21.12
CA SER A 68 9.53 15.12 22.43
C SER A 68 10.95 15.72 22.48
N GLY A 69 11.86 15.25 21.63
CA GLY A 69 13.21 15.80 21.50
C GLY A 69 13.27 17.12 20.71
N THR A 70 12.23 17.44 19.94
CA THR A 70 12.16 18.67 19.14
C THR A 70 11.60 19.89 19.88
N GLY A 71 11.29 19.78 21.17
CA GLY A 71 10.91 20.93 22.00
C GLY A 71 9.56 21.58 21.64
N PHE A 72 8.64 20.81 21.06
CA PHE A 72 7.22 21.16 20.93
C PHE A 72 6.40 20.43 21.99
#